data_AF-A0A015Z085-F1
#
_entry.id   AF-A0A015Z085-F1
#
_cell.length_a   1.000
_cell.length_b   1.000
_cell.length_c   1.000
_cell.angle_alpha   90.00
_cell.angle_beta   90.00
_cell.angle_gamma   90.00
#
_symmetry.space_group_name_H-M   'P 1'
#
loop_
_entity.id
_entity.type
_entity.pdbx_description
1 polymer ?
#
loop_
_entity_poly.entity_id
_entity_poly.type
_entity_poly.pdbx_seq_one_letter_code
_entity_poly.pdbx_strand_id
1 'polypeptide(L)'
;MKTLLNIKLHLSKKNIFTILVFILVLSGTTGCIQHKSDQKRLPALSFTVNGESFEMIPVEGGTFIMGGTSEQGNDCENNEKPTHEETLPFFYIGKYEVTQKLWKAVMGTDFDQSYNSGCEDCPAEYISWNDTQKFISKLNTLTNKTFRLPTDIEWEYAARGGKYSEKYKYSGSNDIDEVAWYIENYQKSKYGDKGTTHPVGMKKPNELGLYDMSGNVWEWCDNWYTQEYSQNGKSVHPGWPFNGTSAFFRRVLRGGSWGGTAKGCRVSYIDYDVPNYRDEYGGFRLVLVPDSVQTAN
;
A
#
# COMPACT_ATOMS: atom_id res chain seq x y z
N MET A 1 -55.74 44.11 -6.18
CA MET A 1 -56.90 44.00 -7.10
C MET A 1 -56.39 43.74 -8.51
N LYS A 2 -56.73 42.57 -9.10
CA LYS A 2 -57.29 42.37 -10.46
C LYS A 2 -56.52 43.04 -11.65
N THR A 3 -56.09 42.38 -12.74
CA THR A 3 -56.68 41.25 -13.51
C THR A 3 -55.67 40.79 -14.58
N LEU A 4 -55.76 39.53 -14.99
CA LEU A 4 -55.18 38.90 -16.19
C LEU A 4 -55.53 39.64 -17.51
N LEU A 5 -54.68 39.53 -18.55
CA LEU A 5 -55.17 39.44 -19.95
C LEU A 5 -54.17 38.81 -20.95
N ASN A 6 -54.51 37.59 -21.34
CA ASN A 6 -54.54 36.95 -22.67
C ASN A 6 -53.32 36.87 -23.62
N ILE A 7 -52.98 35.61 -23.88
CA ILE A 7 -52.23 35.01 -24.98
C ILE A 7 -53.01 35.11 -26.31
N LYS A 8 -52.30 35.35 -27.42
CA LYS A 8 -52.76 34.95 -28.76
C LYS A 8 -51.59 34.37 -29.56
N LEU A 9 -51.50 33.03 -29.54
CA LEU A 9 -50.69 32.22 -30.45
C LEU A 9 -51.26 32.33 -31.86
N HIS A 10 -50.42 32.67 -32.83
CA HIS A 10 -50.78 32.66 -34.25
C HIS A 10 -50.11 31.45 -34.92
N LEU A 11 -50.87 30.36 -35.03
CA LEU A 11 -50.49 29.18 -35.81
C LEU A 11 -51.04 29.34 -37.23
N SER A 12 -50.13 29.34 -38.20
CA SER A 12 -50.43 29.42 -39.63
C SER A 12 -50.96 28.09 -40.16
N LYS A 13 -52.09 28.16 -40.87
CA LYS A 13 -52.77 27.05 -41.55
C LYS A 13 -51.96 26.60 -42.77
N LYS A 14 -51.06 25.64 -42.59
CA LYS A 14 -50.67 24.70 -43.64
C LYS A 14 -50.03 23.48 -42.95
N ASN A 15 -50.62 22.32 -43.21
CA ASN A 15 -50.22 20.98 -42.76
C ASN A 15 -50.99 20.40 -41.55
N ILE A 16 -52.32 20.53 -41.58
CA ILE A 16 -53.24 19.59 -40.92
C ILE A 16 -53.74 18.65 -42.00
N PHE A 17 -53.14 17.46 -42.10
CA PHE A 17 -53.62 16.21 -42.71
C PHE A 17 -52.37 15.32 -42.71
N THR A 18 -52.08 14.58 -41.64
CA THR A 18 -52.44 13.17 -41.58
C THR A 18 -52.30 12.70 -40.12
N ILE A 19 -53.42 12.27 -39.53
CA ILE A 19 -53.44 11.45 -38.32
C ILE A 19 -53.45 10.00 -38.81
N LEU A 20 -52.46 9.19 -38.42
CA LEU A 20 -52.65 7.75 -38.27
C LEU A 20 -51.61 7.17 -37.31
N VAL A 21 -52.17 6.48 -36.32
CA VAL A 21 -51.56 5.83 -35.16
C VAL A 21 -50.66 4.67 -35.60
N PHE A 22 -49.44 4.59 -35.06
CA PHE A 22 -48.79 3.30 -34.80
C PHE A 22 -47.98 3.39 -33.50
N ILE A 23 -48.45 2.67 -32.50
CA ILE A 23 -47.72 2.34 -31.28
C ILE A 23 -46.66 1.32 -31.65
N LEU A 24 -45.39 1.63 -31.42
CA LEU A 24 -44.30 0.65 -31.46
C LEU A 24 -43.44 0.84 -30.22
N VAL A 25 -43.57 -0.14 -29.33
CA VAL A 25 -42.76 -0.34 -28.14
C VAL A 25 -41.31 -0.56 -28.56
N LEU A 26 -40.41 0.33 -28.14
CA LEU A 26 -38.98 0.06 -28.13
C LEU A 26 -38.43 0.35 -26.73
N SER A 27 -38.22 -0.75 -26.03
CA SER A 27 -37.36 -0.94 -24.87
C SER A 27 -35.99 -0.30 -25.07
N GLY A 28 -35.56 0.49 -24.09
CA GLY A 28 -34.21 1.05 -24.03
C GLY A 28 -33.89 1.41 -22.59
N THR A 29 -33.57 0.37 -21.83
CA THR A 29 -33.04 0.33 -20.46
C THR A 29 -32.63 1.68 -19.85
N THR A 30 -33.40 2.15 -18.88
CA THR A 30 -32.86 2.93 -17.76
C THR A 30 -31.77 2.07 -17.12
N GLY A 31 -30.53 2.30 -17.54
CA GLY A 31 -29.37 1.71 -16.88
C GLY A 31 -29.40 2.13 -15.43
N CYS A 32 -29.64 1.16 -14.54
CA CYS A 32 -29.32 1.29 -13.14
C CYS A 32 -27.86 1.74 -13.06
N ILE A 33 -27.63 2.99 -12.69
CA ILE A 33 -26.39 3.37 -12.03
C ILE A 33 -26.46 2.63 -10.69
N GLN A 34 -25.92 1.41 -10.68
CA GLN A 34 -25.54 0.74 -9.46
C GLN A 34 -24.44 1.61 -8.85
N HIS A 35 -24.82 2.52 -7.97
CA HIS A 35 -23.92 2.96 -6.90
C HIS A 35 -23.34 1.68 -6.30
N LYS A 36 -22.03 1.46 -6.49
CA LYS A 36 -21.29 0.44 -5.74
C LYS A 36 -21.66 0.69 -4.28
N SER A 37 -22.46 -0.22 -3.72
CA SER A 37 -22.95 -0.16 -2.35
C SER A 37 -21.79 0.11 -1.41
N ASP A 38 -22.00 0.97 -0.41
CA ASP A 38 -21.15 1.15 0.77
C ASP A 38 -20.90 -0.21 1.43
N GLN A 39 -19.89 -0.94 0.93
CA GLN A 39 -19.38 -2.11 1.60
C GLN A 39 -18.70 -1.57 2.85
N LYS A 40 -19.35 -1.72 4.00
CA LYS A 40 -18.85 -1.28 5.31
C LYS A 40 -17.45 -1.87 5.52
N ARG A 41 -16.42 -1.07 5.24
CA ARG A 41 -15.03 -1.46 5.49
C ARG A 41 -14.89 -1.80 6.96
N LEU A 42 -14.13 -2.84 7.26
CA LEU A 42 -13.72 -3.11 8.63
C LEU A 42 -13.01 -1.87 9.19
N PRO A 43 -13.18 -1.55 10.48
CA PRO A 43 -12.56 -0.37 11.06
C PRO A 43 -11.04 -0.56 11.18
N ALA A 44 -10.29 0.53 11.05
CA ALA A 44 -8.90 0.57 11.46
C ALA A 44 -8.78 0.34 12.97
N LEU A 45 -7.66 -0.27 13.39
CA LEU A 45 -7.32 -0.42 14.81
C LEU A 45 -6.28 0.63 15.19
N SER A 46 -6.51 1.32 16.31
CA SER A 46 -5.54 2.26 16.88
C SER A 46 -4.91 1.67 18.13
N PHE A 47 -3.58 1.78 18.22
CA PHE A 47 -2.79 1.40 19.38
C PHE A 47 -2.10 2.63 19.93
N THR A 48 -1.79 2.63 21.23
CA THR A 48 -0.99 3.69 21.86
C THR A 48 0.08 3.06 22.73
N VAL A 49 1.33 3.46 22.53
CA VAL A 49 2.49 2.97 23.29
C VAL A 49 3.27 4.17 23.78
N ASN A 50 3.41 4.31 25.10
CA ASN A 50 4.15 5.40 25.74
C ASN A 50 3.75 6.80 25.23
N GLY A 51 2.46 7.01 24.95
CA GLY A 51 1.91 8.29 24.47
C GLY A 51 1.83 8.42 22.95
N GLU A 52 2.49 7.56 22.18
CA GLU A 52 2.47 7.59 20.72
C GLU A 52 1.41 6.65 20.15
N SER A 53 0.54 7.17 19.29
CA SER A 53 -0.52 6.40 18.63
C SER A 53 -0.17 6.01 17.21
N PHE A 54 -0.60 4.83 16.78
CA PHE A 54 -0.46 4.35 15.40
C PHE A 54 -1.68 3.52 14.97
N GLU A 55 -1.93 3.47 13.66
CA GLU A 55 -3.11 2.84 13.06
C GLU A 55 -2.73 1.62 12.21
N MET A 56 -3.56 0.58 12.31
CA MET A 56 -3.49 -0.63 11.50
C MET A 56 -4.75 -0.73 10.64
N ILE A 57 -4.58 -0.78 9.33
CA ILE A 57 -5.65 -0.82 8.34
C ILE A 57 -6.01 -2.28 8.03
N PRO A 58 -7.31 -2.65 8.05
CA PRO A 58 -7.74 -3.99 7.70
C PRO A 58 -7.54 -4.25 6.22
N VAL A 59 -6.91 -5.38 5.92
CA VAL A 59 -6.75 -5.90 4.57
C VAL A 59 -7.60 -7.16 4.46
N GLU A 60 -8.72 -7.04 3.74
CA GLU A 60 -9.54 -8.20 3.43
C GLU A 60 -8.74 -9.17 2.57
N GLY A 61 -8.65 -10.42 3.05
CA GLY A 61 -8.02 -11.51 2.31
C GLY A 61 -8.67 -11.72 0.95
N GLY A 62 -7.96 -12.39 0.06
CA GLY A 62 -8.39 -12.58 -1.31
C GLY A 62 -7.30 -13.21 -2.16
N THR A 63 -7.64 -13.40 -3.42
CA THR A 63 -6.75 -13.97 -4.43
C THR A 63 -6.32 -12.88 -5.41
N PHE A 64 -5.03 -12.80 -5.71
CA PHE A 64 -4.49 -11.87 -6.69
C PHE A 64 -3.35 -12.49 -7.50
N ILE A 65 -3.02 -11.85 -8.61
CA ILE A 65 -1.85 -12.20 -9.42
C ILE A 65 -0.68 -11.33 -8.96
N MET A 66 0.34 -11.97 -8.40
CA MET A 66 1.58 -11.35 -7.93
C MET A 66 2.63 -11.28 -9.04
N GLY A 67 3.49 -10.27 -9.00
CA GLY A 67 4.62 -10.07 -9.91
C GLY A 67 4.33 -9.06 -11.04
N GLY A 68 5.14 -9.11 -12.10
CA GLY A 68 5.13 -8.16 -13.21
C GLY A 68 3.92 -8.27 -14.14
N THR A 69 2.74 -7.90 -13.65
CA THR A 69 1.46 -7.84 -14.36
C THR A 69 1.42 -6.74 -15.44
N SER A 70 0.39 -6.73 -16.29
CA SER A 70 0.34 -5.90 -17.51
C SER A 70 0.57 -4.39 -17.29
N GLU A 71 0.09 -3.85 -16.17
CA GLU A 71 0.21 -2.43 -15.79
C GLU A 71 1.66 -2.01 -15.47
N GLN A 72 2.53 -2.97 -15.20
CA GLN A 72 3.94 -2.76 -14.92
C GLN A 72 4.76 -2.57 -16.22
N GLY A 73 4.22 -3.06 -17.35
CA GLY A 73 4.73 -2.80 -18.69
C GLY A 73 6.17 -3.30 -18.91
N ASN A 74 6.95 -2.52 -19.67
CA ASN A 74 8.33 -2.86 -20.03
C ASN A 74 9.33 -2.66 -18.89
N ASP A 75 8.89 -2.11 -17.76
CA ASP A 75 9.76 -1.86 -16.60
C ASP A 75 9.94 -3.11 -15.73
N CYS A 76 9.16 -4.17 -15.96
CA CYS A 76 9.25 -5.44 -15.23
C CYS A 76 10.62 -6.10 -15.40
N GLU A 77 11.26 -6.38 -14.28
CA GLU A 77 12.48 -7.16 -14.20
C GLU A 77 12.23 -8.67 -14.29
N ASN A 78 13.30 -9.43 -14.45
CA ASN A 78 13.23 -10.89 -14.56
C ASN A 78 12.83 -11.56 -13.23
N ASN A 79 13.21 -10.98 -12.09
CA ASN A 79 12.84 -11.49 -10.76
C ASN A 79 11.38 -11.23 -10.39
N GLU A 80 10.65 -10.46 -11.19
CA GLU A 80 9.21 -10.22 -11.06
C GLU A 80 8.37 -11.22 -11.90
N LYS A 81 9.03 -12.19 -12.56
CA LYS A 81 8.41 -13.12 -13.51
C LYS A 81 8.76 -14.59 -13.17
N PRO A 82 7.89 -15.55 -13.53
CA PRO A 82 6.53 -15.34 -14.04
C PRO A 82 5.59 -14.84 -12.95
N THR A 83 4.50 -14.20 -13.37
CA THR A 83 3.40 -13.91 -12.45
C THR A 83 2.79 -15.21 -11.93
N HIS A 84 2.31 -15.20 -10.70
CA HIS A 84 1.70 -16.35 -10.05
C HIS A 84 0.50 -15.92 -9.21
N GLU A 85 -0.45 -16.83 -9.00
CA GLU A 85 -1.65 -16.58 -8.22
C GLU A 85 -1.37 -16.87 -6.74
N GLU A 86 -1.73 -15.92 -5.88
CA GLU A 86 -1.56 -16.03 -4.43
C GLU A 86 -2.88 -15.76 -3.71
N THR A 87 -3.12 -16.48 -2.62
CA THR A 87 -4.32 -16.32 -1.78
C THR A 87 -3.93 -16.05 -0.34
N LEU A 88 -4.39 -14.92 0.20
CA LEU A 88 -4.07 -14.49 1.55
C LEU A 88 -5.32 -14.49 2.44
N PRO A 89 -5.15 -14.82 3.75
CA PRO A 89 -6.20 -14.59 4.74
C PRO A 89 -6.35 -13.10 5.06
N PHE A 90 -7.31 -12.77 5.92
CA PHE A 90 -7.45 -11.44 6.50
C PHE A 90 -6.28 -11.10 7.43
N PHE A 91 -5.80 -9.86 7.38
CA PHE A 91 -4.79 -9.32 8.30
C PHE A 91 -4.96 -7.80 8.46
N TYR A 92 -4.19 -7.19 9.35
CA TYR A 92 -4.04 -5.73 9.38
C TYR A 92 -2.61 -5.33 9.05
N ILE A 93 -2.43 -4.22 8.35
CA ILE A 93 -1.12 -3.65 8.02
C ILE A 93 -1.05 -2.19 8.45
N GLY A 94 0.13 -1.72 8.86
CA GLY A 94 0.35 -0.36 9.30
C GLY A 94 -0.06 0.63 8.22
N LYS A 95 -0.81 1.66 8.61
CA LYS A 95 -1.25 2.74 7.70
C LYS A 95 -0.07 3.45 7.04
N TYR A 96 1.01 3.59 7.81
CA TYR A 96 2.26 4.23 7.45
C TYR A 96 3.43 3.28 7.74
N GLU A 97 4.62 3.65 7.27
CA GLU A 97 5.89 3.17 7.80
C GLU A 97 5.98 3.47 9.31
N VAL A 98 6.78 2.70 10.05
CA VAL A 98 7.07 3.01 11.46
C VAL A 98 7.85 4.32 11.53
N THR A 99 7.31 5.31 12.23
CA THR A 99 7.91 6.64 12.35
C THR A 99 9.02 6.68 13.40
N GLN A 100 9.88 7.71 13.33
CA GLN A 100 10.94 7.94 14.32
C GLN A 100 10.38 8.09 15.75
N LYS A 101 9.25 8.78 15.93
CA LYS A 101 8.62 8.90 17.26
C LYS A 101 8.07 7.58 17.78
N LEU A 102 7.46 6.75 16.92
CA LEU A 102 6.99 5.43 17.32
C LEU A 102 8.17 4.52 17.67
N TRP A 103 9.24 4.58 16.88
CA TRP A 103 10.51 3.91 17.20
C TRP A 103 11.01 4.28 18.60
N LYS A 104 11.14 5.59 18.88
CA LYS A 104 11.57 6.11 20.17
C LYS A 104 10.65 5.68 21.31
N ALA A 105 9.34 5.75 21.11
CA ALA A 105 8.35 5.35 22.12
C ALA A 105 8.48 3.86 22.49
N VAL A 106 8.71 2.97 21.52
CA VAL A 106 8.90 1.54 21.78
C VAL A 106 10.29 1.27 22.35
N MET A 107 11.35 1.76 21.70
CA MET A 107 12.73 1.40 22.02
C MET A 107 13.29 2.12 23.25
N GLY A 108 12.76 3.29 23.60
CA GLY A 108 13.17 4.08 24.77
C GLY A 108 14.54 4.76 24.60
N THR A 109 15.16 4.61 23.44
CA THR A 109 16.38 5.32 23.06
C THR A 109 16.09 6.18 21.84
N ASP A 110 16.78 7.31 21.74
CA ASP A 110 16.75 8.09 20.52
C ASP A 110 17.31 7.28 19.35
N PHE A 111 16.91 7.72 18.17
CA PHE A 111 17.42 7.20 16.93
C PHE A 111 18.82 7.80 16.68
N ASP A 112 19.84 7.28 17.37
CA ASP A 112 21.20 7.86 17.42
C ASP A 112 21.92 7.95 16.05
N GLN A 113 21.34 7.39 14.99
CA GLN A 113 21.94 7.34 13.65
C GLN A 113 21.00 7.83 12.54
N SER A 114 19.97 8.63 12.86
CA SER A 114 19.00 9.06 11.85
C SER A 114 19.65 10.05 10.91
N TYR A 115 19.60 9.76 9.61
CA TYR A 115 20.00 10.74 8.60
C TYR A 115 19.08 11.98 8.64
N ASN A 116 17.82 11.79 9.03
CA ASN A 116 16.82 12.84 9.19
C ASN A 116 16.52 13.18 10.65
N SER A 117 17.55 13.36 11.47
CA SER A 117 17.36 13.72 12.88
C SER A 117 16.45 14.94 13.06
N GLY A 118 15.44 14.80 13.94
CA GLY A 118 14.48 15.87 14.27
C GLY A 118 13.16 15.83 13.49
N CYS A 119 12.96 14.88 12.58
CA CYS A 119 11.67 14.65 11.94
C CYS A 119 10.90 13.50 12.61
N GLU A 120 10.15 13.81 13.67
CA GLU A 120 9.43 12.80 14.48
C GLU A 120 8.40 11.98 13.68
N ASP A 121 7.77 12.59 12.68
CA ASP A 121 6.78 11.97 11.79
C ASP A 121 7.39 11.33 10.53
N CYS A 122 8.70 11.46 10.32
CA CYS A 122 9.38 10.76 9.24
C CYS A 122 9.51 9.26 9.58
N PRO A 123 9.65 8.38 8.57
CA PRO A 123 9.95 6.98 8.81
C PRO A 123 11.26 6.82 9.60
N ALA A 124 11.29 5.83 10.48
CA ALA A 124 12.53 5.33 11.04
C ALA A 124 13.32 4.63 9.92
N GLU A 125 14.42 5.24 9.50
CA GLU A 125 15.36 4.75 8.48
C GLU A 125 16.68 4.31 9.12
N TYR A 126 17.70 3.85 8.38
CA TYR A 126 18.96 3.35 8.96
C TYR A 126 18.77 2.18 9.94
N ILE A 127 17.75 1.38 9.71
CA ILE A 127 17.41 0.20 10.50
C ILE A 127 17.63 -1.07 9.69
N SER A 128 18.23 -2.08 10.32
CA SER A 128 18.38 -3.39 9.69
C SER A 128 17.15 -4.24 9.95
N TRP A 129 16.96 -5.27 9.13
CA TRP A 129 15.95 -6.30 9.38
C TRP A 129 16.06 -6.87 10.81
N ASN A 130 17.27 -7.10 11.31
CA ASN A 130 17.47 -7.60 12.68
C ASN A 130 17.08 -6.57 13.77
N ASP A 131 17.13 -5.28 13.48
CA ASP A 131 16.67 -4.25 14.42
C ASP A 131 15.14 -4.15 14.43
N THR A 132 14.48 -4.34 13.29
CA THR A 132 13.01 -4.40 13.24
C THR A 132 12.49 -5.54 14.12
N GLN A 133 13.17 -6.69 14.16
CA GLN A 133 12.79 -7.80 15.05
C GLN A 133 12.88 -7.44 16.54
N LYS A 134 13.89 -6.66 16.94
CA LYS A 134 14.01 -6.17 18.33
C LYS A 134 12.88 -5.20 18.67
N PHE A 135 12.59 -4.27 17.75
CA PHE A 135 11.45 -3.36 17.88
C PHE A 135 10.14 -4.14 18.03
N ILE A 136 9.87 -5.09 17.13
CA ILE A 136 8.64 -5.89 17.12
C ILE A 136 8.51 -6.70 18.42
N SER A 137 9.58 -7.34 18.89
CA SER A 137 9.59 -8.09 20.15
C SER A 137 9.20 -7.19 21.34
N LYS A 138 9.76 -5.98 21.39
CA LYS A 138 9.45 -5.02 22.45
C LYS A 138 8.02 -4.47 22.32
N LEU A 139 7.56 -4.16 21.11
CA LEU A 139 6.19 -3.72 20.84
C LEU A 139 5.17 -4.80 21.26
N ASN A 140 5.41 -6.06 20.91
CA ASN A 140 4.57 -7.19 21.31
C ASN A 140 4.49 -7.32 22.83
N THR A 141 5.63 -7.16 23.52
CA THR A 141 5.67 -7.14 24.99
C THR A 141 4.83 -6.01 25.60
N LEU A 142 4.91 -4.80 25.02
CA LEU A 142 4.20 -3.62 25.51
C LEU A 142 2.69 -3.66 25.25
N THR A 143 2.26 -4.36 24.21
CA THR A 143 0.86 -4.34 23.74
C THR A 143 0.10 -5.64 24.01
N ASN A 144 0.81 -6.73 24.33
CA ASN A 144 0.27 -8.08 24.38
C ASN A 144 -0.47 -8.46 23.08
N LYS A 145 0.14 -8.10 21.94
CA LYS A 145 -0.34 -8.39 20.58
C LYS A 145 0.75 -9.09 19.77
N THR A 146 0.38 -9.57 18.58
CA THR A 146 1.30 -10.25 17.65
C THR A 146 1.52 -9.39 16.41
N PHE A 147 2.43 -8.44 16.53
CA PHE A 147 2.99 -7.71 15.40
C PHE A 147 4.16 -8.49 14.79
N ARG A 148 4.37 -8.29 13.48
CA ARG A 148 5.49 -8.80 12.69
C ARG A 148 5.75 -7.92 11.46
N LEU A 149 6.80 -8.22 10.71
CA LEU A 149 6.95 -7.68 9.35
C LEU A 149 5.89 -8.29 8.41
N PRO A 150 5.48 -7.57 7.35
CA PRO A 150 4.72 -8.17 6.28
C PRO A 150 5.52 -9.27 5.60
N THR A 151 4.84 -10.30 5.12
CA THR A 151 5.41 -11.13 4.06
C THR A 151 5.48 -10.32 2.76
N ASP A 152 6.34 -10.73 1.85
CA ASP A 152 6.47 -10.19 0.50
C ASP A 152 5.11 -10.17 -0.24
N ILE A 153 4.34 -11.24 -0.10
CA ILE A 153 3.03 -11.43 -0.71
C ILE A 153 1.99 -10.48 -0.09
N GLU A 154 1.94 -10.39 1.25
CA GLU A 154 1.05 -9.46 1.95
C GLU A 154 1.35 -8.01 1.61
N TRP A 155 2.64 -7.66 1.50
CA TRP A 155 3.07 -6.31 1.14
C TRP A 155 2.57 -5.94 -0.26
N GLU A 156 2.82 -6.78 -1.28
CA GLU A 156 2.40 -6.47 -2.64
C GLU A 156 0.89 -6.46 -2.80
N TYR A 157 0.18 -7.41 -2.17
CA TYR A 157 -1.29 -7.41 -2.16
C TYR A 157 -1.84 -6.12 -1.58
N ALA A 158 -1.30 -5.67 -0.44
CA ALA A 158 -1.70 -4.42 0.20
C ALA A 158 -1.33 -3.19 -0.65
N ALA A 159 -0.13 -3.16 -1.26
CA ALA A 159 0.34 -2.07 -2.13
C ALA A 159 -0.55 -1.92 -3.36
N ARG A 160 -1.04 -3.03 -3.92
CA ARG A 160 -1.95 -3.03 -5.06
C ARG A 160 -3.36 -2.53 -4.75
N GLY A 161 -3.70 -2.29 -3.47
CA GLY A 161 -5.06 -1.92 -3.04
C GLY A 161 -5.93 -3.12 -2.62
N GLY A 162 -5.34 -4.31 -2.47
CA GLY A 162 -6.03 -5.54 -2.06
C GLY A 162 -7.23 -5.86 -2.96
N LYS A 163 -8.34 -6.28 -2.36
CA LYS A 163 -9.59 -6.57 -3.11
C LYS A 163 -10.20 -5.36 -3.84
N TYR A 164 -9.74 -4.14 -3.54
CA TYR A 164 -10.22 -2.91 -4.16
C TYR A 164 -9.28 -2.39 -5.25
N SER A 165 -8.24 -3.16 -5.60
CA SER A 165 -7.23 -2.77 -6.58
C SER A 165 -7.81 -2.20 -7.87
N GLU A 166 -7.36 -1.01 -8.27
CA GLU A 166 -7.63 -0.43 -9.60
C GLU A 166 -6.53 -0.77 -10.61
N LYS A 167 -5.60 -1.68 -10.26
CA LYS A 167 -4.49 -2.16 -11.10
C LYS A 167 -3.56 -1.04 -11.56
N TYR A 168 -3.21 -0.16 -10.64
CA TYR A 168 -2.22 0.89 -10.85
C TYR A 168 -0.79 0.35 -10.86
N LYS A 169 0.07 1.06 -11.59
CA LYS A 169 1.52 0.80 -11.64
C LYS A 169 2.21 1.08 -10.29
N TYR A 170 1.78 2.16 -9.63
CA TYR A 170 2.20 2.57 -8.29
C TYR A 170 1.04 2.41 -7.32
N SER A 171 1.32 2.42 -6.02
CA SER A 171 0.28 2.23 -5.01
C SER A 171 -0.69 3.42 -4.97
N GLY A 172 -1.86 3.29 -5.61
CA GLY A 172 -2.92 4.29 -5.63
C GLY A 172 -2.95 5.26 -6.84
N SER A 173 -2.01 5.16 -7.78
CA SER A 173 -2.00 5.96 -9.02
C SER A 173 -1.08 5.39 -10.10
N ASN A 174 -1.31 5.77 -11.36
CA ASN A 174 -0.33 5.61 -12.44
C ASN A 174 0.65 6.79 -12.54
N ASP A 175 0.35 7.90 -11.86
CA ASP A 175 1.24 9.04 -11.73
C ASP A 175 2.04 8.92 -10.42
N ILE A 176 3.36 8.74 -10.56
CA ILE A 176 4.25 8.58 -9.40
C ILE A 176 4.30 9.83 -8.51
N ASP A 177 4.16 11.02 -9.10
CA ASP A 177 4.24 12.27 -8.34
C ASP A 177 3.07 12.44 -7.36
N GLU A 178 1.95 11.76 -7.59
CA GLU A 178 0.79 11.77 -6.68
C GLU A 178 1.00 10.92 -5.42
N VAL A 179 1.81 9.85 -5.52
CA VAL A 179 1.85 8.78 -4.51
C VAL A 179 3.21 8.56 -3.86
N ALA A 180 4.29 9.12 -4.42
CA ALA A 180 5.64 8.82 -3.97
C ALA A 180 6.52 10.05 -3.70
N TRP A 181 7.41 9.89 -2.73
CA TRP A 181 8.66 10.65 -2.64
C TRP A 181 9.79 9.81 -3.23
N TYR A 182 10.41 10.28 -4.30
CA TYR A 182 11.44 9.56 -5.05
C TYR A 182 12.48 10.53 -5.62
N ILE A 183 13.53 10.03 -6.29
CA ILE A 183 14.74 10.79 -6.63
C ILE A 183 14.46 12.11 -7.38
N GLU A 184 13.40 12.18 -8.18
CA GLU A 184 13.08 13.37 -8.98
C GLU A 184 12.21 14.40 -8.25
N ASN A 185 11.64 14.08 -7.08
CA ASN A 185 10.71 14.96 -6.39
C ASN A 185 10.96 15.17 -4.89
N TYR A 186 11.86 14.42 -4.25
CA TYR A 186 12.08 14.55 -2.80
C TYR A 186 12.56 15.95 -2.38
N GLN A 187 13.26 16.69 -3.25
CA GLN A 187 13.69 18.07 -2.93
C GLN A 187 12.60 19.14 -3.16
N LYS A 188 11.40 18.75 -3.64
CA LYS A 188 10.33 19.71 -3.99
C LYS A 188 9.50 20.15 -2.77
N SER A 189 9.87 19.73 -1.56
CA SER A 189 9.19 20.12 -0.32
C SER A 189 10.19 20.76 0.65
N LYS A 190 9.69 21.39 1.72
CA LYS A 190 10.55 21.90 2.81
C LYS A 190 11.23 20.78 3.62
N TYR A 191 10.76 19.54 3.43
CA TYR A 191 11.39 18.31 3.90
C TYR A 191 12.21 17.76 2.73
N GLY A 192 13.30 17.02 2.98
CA GLY A 192 14.12 16.46 1.91
C GLY A 192 15.28 17.34 1.40
N ASP A 193 15.41 18.59 1.87
CA ASP A 193 16.47 19.56 1.49
C ASP A 193 17.92 19.03 1.67
N LYS A 194 18.09 17.95 2.44
CA LYS A 194 19.39 17.30 2.70
C LYS A 194 19.56 15.95 1.98
N GLY A 195 18.68 15.57 1.06
CA GLY A 195 18.69 14.17 0.59
C GLY A 195 18.09 13.28 1.64
N THR A 196 16.79 13.41 1.92
CA THR A 196 16.20 12.67 3.04
C THR A 196 14.70 12.41 2.91
N THR A 197 14.18 11.64 3.84
CA THR A 197 12.78 11.20 3.95
C THR A 197 11.82 12.36 4.19
N HIS A 198 10.53 12.09 3.99
CA HIS A 198 9.44 13.01 4.31
C HIS A 198 8.58 12.45 5.45
N PRO A 199 7.86 13.31 6.19
CA PRO A 199 6.79 12.85 7.05
C PRO A 199 5.85 11.89 6.32
N VAL A 200 5.48 10.80 6.98
CA VAL A 200 4.56 9.82 6.43
C VAL A 200 3.20 10.45 6.09
N GLY A 201 2.54 9.96 5.06
CA GLY A 201 1.19 10.36 4.69
C GLY A 201 1.06 11.70 3.97
N MET A 202 2.15 12.25 3.43
CA MET A 202 2.13 13.51 2.69
C MET A 202 1.69 13.38 1.23
N LYS A 203 1.61 12.14 0.71
CA LYS A 203 1.15 11.81 -0.65
C LYS A 203 -0.21 11.11 -0.62
N LYS A 204 -0.81 10.87 -1.78
CA LYS A 204 -2.12 10.21 -1.89
C LYS A 204 -2.01 8.74 -1.42
N PRO A 205 -2.97 8.23 -0.62
CA PRO A 205 -3.01 6.82 -0.27
C PRO A 205 -3.56 5.96 -1.42
N ASN A 206 -3.35 4.65 -1.31
CA ASN A 206 -4.03 3.69 -2.18
C ASN A 206 -5.47 3.41 -1.77
N GLU A 207 -6.11 2.49 -2.47
CA GLU A 207 -7.52 2.15 -2.33
C GLU A 207 -7.88 1.62 -0.95
N LEU A 208 -6.91 1.10 -0.18
CA LEU A 208 -7.10 0.66 1.21
C LEU A 208 -6.94 1.80 2.22
N GLY A 209 -6.36 2.93 1.83
CA GLY A 209 -5.97 4.00 2.74
C GLY A 209 -4.54 3.85 3.28
N LEU A 210 -3.70 3.06 2.61
CA LEU A 210 -2.28 2.92 2.93
C LEU A 210 -1.48 3.99 2.20
N TYR A 211 -0.54 4.59 2.91
CA TYR A 211 0.32 5.65 2.39
C TYR A 211 1.74 5.14 2.20
N ASP A 212 2.48 5.83 1.32
CA ASP A 212 3.93 5.65 1.12
C ASP A 212 4.35 4.22 0.75
N MET A 213 3.42 3.42 0.21
CA MET A 213 3.72 2.09 -0.37
C MET A 213 4.47 2.19 -1.72
N SER A 214 4.80 3.41 -2.15
CA SER A 214 5.64 3.74 -3.30
C SER A 214 6.52 4.93 -2.89
N GLY A 215 7.84 4.75 -2.78
CA GLY A 215 8.80 5.78 -2.37
C GLY A 215 8.92 5.96 -0.86
N ASN A 216 9.45 7.11 -0.44
CA ASN A 216 9.88 7.43 0.92
C ASN A 216 10.98 6.51 1.45
N VAL A 217 10.71 5.33 1.97
CA VAL A 217 11.74 4.33 2.31
C VAL A 217 11.41 2.94 1.79
N TRP A 218 12.45 2.17 1.46
CA TRP A 218 12.33 0.74 1.25
C TRP A 218 11.82 0.08 2.51
N GLU A 219 10.97 -0.93 2.39
CA GLU A 219 10.37 -1.59 3.54
C GLU A 219 10.80 -3.04 3.66
N TRP A 220 11.42 -3.39 4.80
CA TRP A 220 11.79 -4.77 5.11
C TRP A 220 10.57 -5.69 5.18
N CYS A 221 10.64 -6.82 4.47
CA CYS A 221 9.70 -7.93 4.56
C CYS A 221 10.31 -9.12 5.31
N ASP A 222 9.45 -10.01 5.82
CA ASP A 222 9.89 -11.20 6.56
C ASP A 222 10.55 -12.23 5.64
N ASN A 223 10.23 -12.26 4.35
CA ASN A 223 10.71 -13.30 3.44
C ASN A 223 12.23 -13.20 3.21
N TRP A 224 12.88 -14.37 3.16
CA TRP A 224 14.20 -14.50 2.53
C TRP A 224 14.06 -14.35 1.02
N TYR A 225 14.92 -13.54 0.42
CA TYR A 225 15.18 -13.54 -1.00
C TYR A 225 16.14 -14.68 -1.33
N THR A 226 15.62 -15.75 -1.90
CA THR A 226 16.44 -16.84 -2.46
C THR A 226 16.34 -16.80 -3.97
N GLN A 227 17.43 -17.13 -4.67
CA GLN A 227 17.40 -17.29 -6.13
C GLN A 227 16.38 -18.37 -6.56
N GLU A 228 16.04 -19.29 -5.64
CA GLU A 228 15.03 -20.33 -5.77
C GLU A 228 13.57 -19.85 -5.65
N TYR A 229 13.33 -18.55 -5.40
CA TYR A 229 12.04 -17.92 -5.73
C TYR A 229 11.68 -18.12 -7.22
N SER A 230 12.66 -18.48 -8.06
CA SER A 230 12.47 -18.85 -9.46
C SER A 230 12.24 -20.35 -9.75
N GLN A 231 12.01 -21.23 -8.76
CA GLN A 231 11.62 -22.62 -9.01
C GLN A 231 10.30 -22.98 -8.31
N ASN A 232 9.20 -22.76 -9.03
CA ASN A 232 7.85 -23.29 -8.73
C ASN A 232 7.07 -22.68 -7.55
N GLY A 233 7.36 -21.44 -7.13
CA GLY A 233 6.44 -20.67 -6.25
C GLY A 233 6.13 -21.34 -4.90
N LYS A 234 7.02 -22.19 -4.39
CA LYS A 234 6.88 -22.82 -3.08
C LYS A 234 8.13 -22.55 -2.27
N SER A 235 7.97 -21.95 -1.09
CA SER A 235 9.03 -21.88 -0.09
C SER A 235 9.38 -23.30 0.39
N VAL A 236 10.48 -23.84 -0.11
CA VAL A 236 11.21 -24.99 0.45
C VAL A 236 12.42 -24.38 1.20
N HIS A 237 12.84 -24.76 2.41
CA HIS A 237 12.73 -26.00 3.17
C HIS A 237 13.03 -25.72 4.68
N PRO A 238 12.71 -26.66 5.59
CA PRO A 238 13.10 -26.60 7.00
C PRO A 238 14.56 -27.06 7.20
N GLY A 239 15.36 -26.30 7.96
CA GLY A 239 16.70 -26.72 8.43
C GLY A 239 17.89 -25.85 8.02
N TRP A 240 17.71 -24.55 7.81
CA TRP A 240 18.72 -23.63 7.28
C TRP A 240 18.93 -22.41 8.21
N PRO A 241 20.14 -21.81 8.35
CA PRO A 241 21.35 -21.94 7.50
C PRO A 241 22.58 -22.69 8.08
N PHE A 242 23.56 -23.02 7.20
CA PHE A 242 24.92 -23.49 7.53
C PHE A 242 25.93 -22.33 7.73
N ASN A 243 27.02 -22.58 8.44
CA ASN A 243 28.09 -21.60 8.67
C ASN A 243 28.84 -21.24 7.37
N GLY A 244 29.09 -19.94 7.12
CA GLY A 244 29.88 -19.45 5.97
C GLY A 244 29.10 -19.02 4.72
N THR A 245 27.76 -19.01 4.75
CA THR A 245 26.91 -18.63 3.60
C THR A 245 26.21 -17.27 3.75
N SER A 246 26.52 -16.49 4.80
CA SER A 246 25.80 -15.24 5.18
C SER A 246 25.62 -14.21 4.05
N ALA A 247 26.55 -14.14 3.09
CA ALA A 247 26.47 -13.24 1.94
C ALA A 247 25.39 -13.62 0.90
N PHE A 248 24.83 -14.84 0.98
CA PHE A 248 23.77 -15.32 0.08
C PHE A 248 22.36 -15.16 0.66
N PHE A 249 22.23 -14.82 1.94
CA PHE A 249 20.93 -14.67 2.59
C PHE A 249 20.55 -13.21 2.65
N ARG A 250 19.63 -12.82 1.78
CA ARG A 250 19.07 -11.49 1.77
C ARG A 250 17.61 -11.55 2.17
N ARG A 251 17.10 -10.49 2.79
CA ARG A 251 15.68 -10.31 3.08
C ARG A 251 15.10 -9.39 2.02
N VAL A 252 13.83 -9.60 1.69
CA VAL A 252 13.13 -8.82 0.69
C VAL A 252 12.92 -7.38 1.19
N LEU A 253 13.08 -6.43 0.27
CA LEU A 253 12.75 -5.01 0.40
C LEU A 253 11.74 -4.64 -0.69
N ARG A 254 10.78 -3.78 -0.33
CA ARG A 254 9.69 -3.35 -1.21
C ARG A 254 9.48 -1.84 -1.18
N GLY A 255 8.84 -1.29 -2.20
CA GLY A 255 8.28 0.07 -2.18
C GLY A 255 9.12 1.16 -2.84
N GLY A 256 10.43 1.01 -2.98
CA GLY A 256 11.30 2.12 -3.42
C GLY A 256 11.63 3.07 -2.27
N SER A 257 12.38 4.12 -2.54
CA SER A 257 12.75 5.12 -1.53
C SER A 257 12.84 6.51 -2.14
N TRP A 258 13.03 7.53 -1.30
CA TRP A 258 13.28 8.91 -1.71
C TRP A 258 14.50 9.06 -2.63
N GLY A 259 15.50 8.18 -2.52
CA GLY A 259 16.68 8.10 -3.40
C GLY A 259 16.48 7.18 -4.60
N GLY A 260 15.37 6.47 -4.68
CA GLY A 260 15.05 5.51 -5.74
C GLY A 260 14.48 6.16 -7.00
N THR A 261 14.66 5.49 -8.13
CA THR A 261 14.00 5.89 -9.39
C THR A 261 12.52 5.52 -9.39
N ALA A 262 11.77 6.09 -10.33
CA ALA A 262 10.38 5.72 -10.55
C ALA A 262 10.18 4.23 -10.88
N LYS A 263 11.21 3.54 -11.39
CA LYS A 263 11.15 2.10 -11.64
C LYS A 263 11.16 1.30 -10.35
N GLY A 264 11.94 1.71 -9.35
CA GLY A 264 12.02 1.04 -8.04
C GLY A 264 10.78 1.23 -7.16
N CYS A 265 9.98 2.26 -7.43
CA CYS A 265 8.78 2.56 -6.63
C CYS A 265 7.52 1.78 -7.06
N ARG A 266 7.62 0.94 -8.10
CA ARG A 266 6.51 0.14 -8.62
C ARG A 266 6.07 -0.92 -7.61
N VAL A 267 4.78 -1.23 -7.58
CA VAL A 267 4.22 -2.19 -6.60
C VAL A 267 4.76 -3.62 -6.75
N SER A 268 5.27 -3.99 -7.93
CA SER A 268 5.85 -5.32 -8.17
C SER A 268 7.38 -5.35 -8.09
N TYR A 269 8.06 -4.21 -7.95
CA TYR A 269 9.52 -4.20 -7.87
C TYR A 269 9.97 -4.85 -6.55
N ILE A 270 11.03 -5.66 -6.65
CA ILE A 270 11.63 -6.39 -5.53
C ILE A 270 13.10 -6.00 -5.45
N ASP A 271 13.50 -5.51 -4.29
CA ASP A 271 14.90 -5.38 -3.89
C ASP A 271 15.20 -6.32 -2.71
N TYR A 272 16.46 -6.38 -2.29
CA TYR A 272 16.87 -7.24 -1.19
C TYR A 272 18.23 -6.82 -0.63
N ASP A 273 18.43 -7.04 0.67
CA ASP A 273 19.76 -6.88 1.28
C ASP A 273 19.96 -7.83 2.47
N VAL A 274 21.19 -7.95 2.96
CA VAL A 274 21.54 -8.82 4.09
C VAL A 274 20.87 -8.31 5.38
N PRO A 275 20.47 -9.21 6.31
CA PRO A 275 19.67 -8.82 7.48
C PRO A 275 20.27 -7.78 8.44
N ASN A 276 21.58 -7.55 8.36
CA ASN A 276 22.31 -6.57 9.18
C ASN A 276 22.62 -5.27 8.44
N TYR A 277 22.29 -5.17 7.15
CA TYR A 277 22.51 -3.96 6.36
C TYR A 277 21.61 -2.84 6.86
N ARG A 278 22.14 -1.60 6.81
CA ARG A 278 21.49 -0.37 7.23
C ARG A 278 21.90 0.74 6.27
N ASP A 279 20.94 1.52 5.83
CA ASP A 279 21.17 2.76 5.10
C ASP A 279 20.01 3.75 5.31
N GLU A 280 20.20 4.97 4.82
CA GLU A 280 19.24 6.06 4.90
C GLU A 280 17.98 5.88 4.03
N TYR A 281 17.87 4.75 3.32
CA TYR A 281 16.76 4.42 2.44
C TYR A 281 15.87 3.32 3.02
N GLY A 282 16.33 2.53 3.99
CA GLY A 282 15.62 1.37 4.52
C GLY A 282 14.86 1.62 5.82
N GLY A 283 13.56 1.35 5.81
CA GLY A 283 12.63 1.35 6.94
C GLY A 283 11.76 0.09 6.96
N PHE A 284 10.55 0.19 7.52
CA PHE A 284 9.59 -0.92 7.61
C PHE A 284 8.19 -0.45 8.00
N ARG A 285 7.20 -1.31 7.74
CA ARG A 285 5.87 -1.21 8.35
C ARG A 285 5.48 -2.51 9.05
N LEU A 286 4.43 -2.43 9.85
CA LEU A 286 3.96 -3.54 10.68
C LEU A 286 2.82 -4.29 10.00
N VAL A 287 2.73 -5.60 10.28
CA VAL A 287 1.50 -6.39 10.18
C VAL A 287 1.09 -6.82 11.58
N LEU A 288 -0.22 -6.79 11.84
CA LEU A 288 -0.82 -7.35 13.05
C LEU A 288 -1.60 -8.61 12.66
N VAL A 289 -1.26 -9.72 13.31
CA VAL A 289 -2.05 -10.95 13.23
C VAL A 289 -3.33 -10.73 14.03
N PRO A 290 -4.52 -10.89 13.42
CA PRO A 290 -5.77 -10.81 14.15
C PRO A 290 -5.80 -11.83 15.29
N ASP A 291 -6.30 -11.44 16.46
CA ASP A 291 -6.63 -12.42 17.49
C ASP A 291 -7.56 -13.46 16.87
N SER A 292 -7.33 -14.76 17.12
CA SER A 292 -8.21 -15.79 16.60
C SER A 292 -9.64 -15.43 16.97
N VAL A 293 -10.51 -15.27 15.97
CA VAL A 293 -11.94 -15.15 16.21
C VAL A 293 -12.30 -16.43 16.93
N GLN A 294 -12.56 -16.36 18.25
CA GLN A 294 -13.26 -17.41 18.93
C GLN A 294 -14.60 -17.50 18.21
N THR A 295 -14.73 -18.45 17.30
CA THR A 295 -16.02 -18.82 16.76
C THR A 295 -16.83 -19.25 17.98
N ALA A 296 -17.74 -18.38 18.42
CA ALA A 296 -18.75 -18.77 19.37
C ALA A 296 -19.50 -19.94 18.73
N ASN A 297 -19.36 -21.12 19.35
CA ASN A 297 -20.07 -22.34 18.99
C ASN A 297 -21.59 -22.14 19.01
#